data_AF-A0A2X3EI70-F1
#
_entry.id   AF-A0A2X3EI70-F1
#
_cell.length_a   1.000
_cell.length_b   1.000
_cell.length_c   1.000
_cell.angle_alpha   90.00
_cell.angle_beta   90.00
_cell.angle_gamma   90.00
#
_symmetry.space_group_name_H-M   'P 1'
#
loop_
_entity.id
_entity.type
_entity.pdbx_description
1 polymer ?
#
loop_
_entity_poly.entity_id
_entity_poly.type
_entity_poly.pdbx_seq_one_letter_code
_entity_poly.pdbx_strand_id
1 'polypeptide(L)'
;MLGLAESGHWDKVEDMVANFAAEIDAWGHIPNGNRTYYLSRSQPPLLLLYGEPAGDARWRPGAENLPAAAGERVSLLDGRSDALAPGSADKRAVRMADGALLNRYWDDNDTPRPESWLDDVKTAKSNPNRPATEIYRDLRSAAASGWDFSSRWMDNPQQLATIRTTSIVPVDLNA
;
A
#
# COMPACT_ATOMS: atom_id res chain seq x y z
N MET A 1 -15.58 -3.32 6.94
CA MET A 1 -16.39 -2.57 7.94
C MET A 1 -17.81 -2.30 7.45
N LEU A 2 -18.08 -2.04 6.15
CA LEU A 2 -19.44 -1.82 5.63
C LEU A 2 -20.48 -2.88 6.05
N GLY A 3 -20.16 -4.17 6.02
CA GLY A 3 -21.08 -5.22 6.48
C GLY A 3 -21.38 -5.16 7.99
N LEU A 4 -20.44 -4.71 8.81
CA LEU A 4 -20.67 -4.48 10.26
C LEU A 4 -21.60 -3.28 10.47
N ALA A 5 -21.35 -2.19 9.75
CA ALA A 5 -22.21 -1.00 9.79
C ALA A 5 -23.64 -1.32 9.35
N GLU A 6 -23.80 -2.09 8.25
CA GLU A 6 -25.11 -2.49 7.72
C GLU A 6 -25.89 -3.36 8.71
N SER A 7 -25.21 -4.26 9.41
CA SER A 7 -25.79 -5.12 10.46
C SER A 7 -25.90 -4.45 11.84
N GLY A 8 -25.60 -3.15 11.95
CA GLY A 8 -25.77 -2.36 13.17
C GLY A 8 -24.64 -2.46 14.20
N HIS A 9 -23.53 -3.10 13.87
CA HIS A 9 -22.34 -3.26 14.72
C HIS A 9 -21.37 -2.08 14.58
N TRP A 10 -21.85 -0.86 14.88
CA TRP A 10 -21.05 0.36 14.82
C TRP A 10 -19.94 0.39 15.88
N ASP A 11 -20.16 -0.23 17.04
CA ASP A 11 -19.13 -0.48 18.06
C ASP A 11 -17.88 -1.12 17.46
N LYS A 12 -18.07 -2.12 16.59
CA LYS A 12 -16.96 -2.84 15.94
C LYS A 12 -16.29 -2.04 14.85
N VAL A 13 -17.02 -1.12 14.20
CA VAL A 13 -16.44 -0.21 13.23
C VAL A 13 -15.52 0.77 13.94
N GLU A 14 -15.96 1.34 15.08
CA GLU A 14 -15.15 2.21 15.93
C GLU A 14 -13.91 1.49 16.45
N ASP A 15 -14.03 0.25 16.95
CA ASP A 15 -12.89 -0.57 17.38
C ASP A 15 -11.86 -0.76 16.26
N MET A 16 -12.31 -1.01 15.02
CA MET A 16 -11.42 -1.19 13.87
C MET A 16 -10.68 0.11 13.52
N VAL A 17 -11.37 1.25 13.54
CA VAL A 17 -10.74 2.56 13.31
C VAL A 17 -9.71 2.87 14.39
N ALA A 18 -10.03 2.58 15.67
CA ALA A 18 -9.11 2.74 16.78
C ALA A 18 -7.87 1.84 16.64
N ASN A 19 -8.04 0.59 16.18
CA ASN A 19 -6.92 -0.31 15.90
C ASN A 19 -6.00 0.26 14.82
N PHE A 20 -6.55 0.77 13.71
CA PHE A 20 -5.74 1.37 12.64
C PHE A 20 -5.04 2.65 13.10
N ALA A 21 -5.70 3.49 13.91
CA ALA A 21 -5.07 4.66 14.50
C ALA A 21 -3.86 4.27 15.37
N ALA A 22 -4.02 3.24 16.20
CA ALA A 22 -2.92 2.72 17.03
C ALA A 22 -1.76 2.16 16.20
N GLU A 23 -2.03 1.55 15.04
CA GLU A 23 -0.98 1.10 14.11
C GLU A 23 -0.22 2.26 13.48
N ILE A 24 -0.91 3.33 13.09
CA ILE A 24 -0.27 4.55 12.58
C ILE A 24 0.61 5.18 13.66
N ASP A 25 0.12 5.28 14.89
CA ASP A 25 0.90 5.84 16.01
C ASP A 25 2.15 5.00 16.32
N ALA A 26 2.04 3.67 16.24
CA ALA A 26 3.14 2.76 16.56
C ALA A 26 4.17 2.64 15.42
N TRP A 27 3.74 2.66 14.16
CA TRP A 27 4.57 2.27 13.01
C TRP A 27 4.65 3.33 11.89
N GLY A 28 3.95 4.45 12.04
CA GLY A 28 3.87 5.54 11.06
C GLY A 28 3.00 5.22 9.84
N HIS A 29 2.40 4.04 9.77
CA HIS A 29 1.49 3.59 8.72
C HIS A 29 0.69 2.36 9.19
N ILE A 30 -0.40 2.04 8.49
CA ILE A 30 -1.13 0.78 8.67
C ILE A 30 -0.36 -0.31 7.92
N PRO A 31 0.23 -1.32 8.58
CA PRO A 31 0.88 -2.42 7.89
C PRO A 31 -0.14 -3.28 7.13
N ASN A 32 0.32 -4.04 6.14
CA ASN A 32 -0.53 -4.96 5.36
C ASN A 32 -1.38 -5.93 6.25
N GLY A 33 -0.86 -6.24 7.44
CA GLY A 33 -1.61 -6.81 8.55
C GLY A 33 -0.75 -6.76 9.81
N ASN A 34 -1.32 -7.14 10.96
CA ASN A 34 -0.67 -7.11 12.27
C ASN A 34 0.35 -8.25 12.50
N ARG A 35 1.34 -8.37 11.61
CA ARG A 35 2.46 -9.33 11.67
C ARG A 35 3.76 -8.60 11.40
N THR A 36 4.84 -9.03 12.07
CA THR A 36 6.15 -8.38 11.96
C THR A 36 6.69 -8.35 10.53
N TYR A 37 6.44 -9.38 9.74
CA TYR A 37 6.86 -9.45 8.32
C TYR A 37 6.06 -8.54 7.37
N TYR A 38 5.03 -7.85 7.87
CA TYR A 38 4.25 -6.86 7.13
C TYR A 38 4.62 -5.41 7.44
N LEU A 39 5.45 -5.15 8.45
CA LEU A 39 5.86 -3.77 8.83
C LEU A 39 6.63 -3.02 7.72
N SER A 40 7.07 -3.70 6.67
CA SER A 40 7.75 -3.05 5.54
C SER A 40 6.81 -2.51 4.47
N ARG A 41 5.49 -2.72 4.59
CA ARG A 41 4.52 -2.27 3.59
C ARG A 41 3.13 -2.05 4.19
N SER A 42 2.40 -1.16 3.53
CA SER A 42 0.97 -0.97 3.78
C SER A 42 0.10 -1.83 2.84
N GLN A 43 -1.16 -1.43 2.70
CA GLN A 43 -2.17 -1.92 1.76
C GLN A 43 -2.89 -0.71 1.12
N PRO A 44 -3.84 -0.91 0.18
CA PRO A 44 -4.68 0.19 -0.30
C PRO A 44 -5.28 1.01 0.87
N PRO A 45 -5.14 2.36 0.86
CA PRO A 45 -5.39 3.21 2.02
C PRO A 45 -6.89 3.46 2.22
N LEU A 46 -7.60 2.46 2.77
CA LEU A 46 -9.05 2.50 2.88
C LEU A 46 -9.53 3.31 4.09
N LEU A 47 -8.67 3.65 5.07
CA LEU A 47 -9.10 4.46 6.22
C LEU A 47 -9.47 5.89 5.79
N LEU A 48 -8.86 6.41 4.72
CA LEU A 48 -9.28 7.65 4.05
C LEU A 48 -10.78 7.68 3.71
N LEU A 49 -11.37 6.54 3.35
CA LEU A 49 -12.80 6.45 3.03
C LEU A 49 -13.71 6.57 4.26
N TYR A 50 -13.16 6.38 5.46
CA TYR A 50 -13.86 6.54 6.73
C TYR A 50 -13.51 7.88 7.41
N GLY A 51 -12.46 8.59 6.98
CA GLY A 51 -12.10 9.92 7.47
C GLY A 51 -12.84 11.07 6.80
N GLU A 52 -13.24 10.90 5.54
CA GLU A 52 -14.11 11.84 4.85
C GLU A 52 -15.58 11.58 5.22
N PRO A 53 -16.45 12.60 5.24
CA PRO A 53 -17.90 12.43 5.43
C PRO A 53 -18.48 11.69 4.23
N ALA A 54 -18.31 10.38 4.21
CA ALA A 54 -18.74 9.50 3.14
C ALA A 54 -20.26 9.28 3.21
N GLY A 55 -21.04 10.31 2.87
CA GLY A 55 -22.42 10.26 2.37
C GLY A 55 -23.52 9.60 3.23
N ASP A 56 -23.20 8.80 4.24
CA ASP A 56 -24.12 8.15 5.15
C ASP A 56 -24.19 8.96 6.44
N ALA A 57 -25.34 9.61 6.66
CA ALA A 57 -25.58 10.45 7.83
C ALA A 57 -25.40 9.73 9.18
N ARG A 58 -25.34 8.38 9.17
CA ARG A 58 -25.08 7.53 10.34
C ARG A 58 -23.60 7.43 10.69
N TRP A 59 -22.70 7.64 9.73
CA TRP A 59 -21.27 7.75 9.99
C TRP A 59 -20.87 9.22 10.02
N ARG A 60 -20.69 9.72 11.24
CA ARG A 60 -19.97 10.97 11.46
C ARG A 60 -18.64 10.56 12.08
N PRO A 61 -17.53 10.56 11.32
CA PRO A 61 -16.25 10.30 11.94
C PRO A 61 -16.11 11.31 13.08
N GLY A 62 -15.96 10.80 14.30
CA GLY A 62 -15.64 11.65 15.44
C GLY A 62 -14.38 12.46 15.11
N ALA A 63 -14.29 13.69 15.62
CA ALA A 63 -13.13 14.55 15.37
C ALA A 63 -11.80 13.86 15.75
N GLU A 64 -11.86 12.90 16.68
CA GLU A 64 -10.78 12.01 17.10
C GLU A 64 -10.21 11.10 16.01
N ASN A 65 -10.95 10.83 14.92
CA ASN A 65 -10.53 9.93 13.85
C ASN A 65 -9.83 10.67 12.68
N LEU A 66 -9.97 11.99 12.61
CA LEU A 66 -9.31 12.83 11.60
C LEU A 66 -7.77 12.74 11.62
N PRO A 67 -7.09 12.67 12.79
CA PRO A 67 -5.65 12.49 12.85
C PRO A 67 -5.19 11.17 12.21
N ALA A 68 -5.95 10.08 12.37
CA ALA A 68 -5.59 8.79 11.80
C ALA A 68 -5.67 8.80 10.28
N ALA A 69 -6.74 9.35 9.70
CA ALA A 69 -6.85 9.52 8.25
C ALA A 69 -5.77 10.46 7.69
N ALA A 70 -5.45 11.55 8.41
CA ALA A 70 -4.35 12.43 8.04
C ALA A 70 -2.99 11.71 8.10
N GLY A 71 -2.76 10.90 9.12
CA GLY A 71 -1.55 10.08 9.28
C GLY A 71 -1.38 9.07 8.14
N GLU A 72 -2.45 8.39 7.73
CA GLU A 72 -2.43 7.49 6.57
C GLU A 72 -2.07 8.27 5.29
N ARG A 73 -2.67 9.44 5.06
CA ARG A 73 -2.34 10.29 3.91
C ARG A 73 -0.88 10.74 3.90
N VAL A 74 -0.35 11.12 5.06
CA VAL A 74 1.07 11.49 5.21
C VAL A 74 1.98 10.30 4.88
N SER A 75 1.60 9.09 5.31
CA SER A 75 2.38 7.87 5.06
C SER A 75 2.53 7.54 3.56
N LEU A 76 1.52 7.88 2.75
CA LEU A 76 1.56 7.70 1.29
C LEU A 76 2.57 8.63 0.61
N LEU A 77 2.64 9.89 1.05
CA LEU A 77 3.48 10.92 0.44
C LEU A 77 4.95 10.87 0.93
N ASP A 78 5.21 10.13 2.01
CA ASP A 78 6.52 9.91 2.65
C ASP A 78 7.39 11.19 2.78
N GLY A 79 6.76 12.31 3.14
CA GLY A 79 7.39 13.58 3.59
C GLY A 79 8.40 14.26 2.67
N ARG A 80 8.76 13.65 1.54
CA ARG A 80 9.87 14.05 0.64
C ARG A 80 9.41 14.32 -0.79
N SER A 81 8.10 14.25 -1.03
CA SER A 81 7.48 14.43 -2.34
C SER A 81 7.85 15.75 -3.02
N ASP A 82 8.03 16.81 -2.23
CA ASP A 82 8.28 18.17 -2.74
C ASP A 82 9.71 18.37 -3.24
N ALA A 83 10.64 17.48 -2.84
CA ALA A 83 12.04 17.51 -3.25
C ALA A 83 12.32 16.64 -4.49
N LEU A 84 11.33 15.89 -5.00
CA LEU A 84 11.50 15.02 -6.16
C LEU A 84 11.64 15.83 -7.45
N ALA A 85 12.67 15.53 -8.24
CA ALA A 85 12.81 16.09 -9.58
C ALA A 85 11.77 15.50 -10.54
N PRO A 86 11.28 16.23 -11.55
CA PRO A 86 10.42 15.67 -12.60
C PRO A 86 11.02 14.42 -13.24
N GLY A 87 10.21 13.37 -13.38
CA GLY A 87 10.63 12.06 -13.90
C GLY A 87 11.32 11.14 -12.88
N SER A 88 11.29 11.47 -11.59
CA SER A 88 11.90 10.66 -10.52
C SER A 88 10.88 10.10 -9.54
N ALA A 89 11.27 9.06 -8.81
CA ALA A 89 10.47 8.46 -7.76
C ALA A 89 11.33 8.13 -6.54
N ASP A 90 10.79 8.33 -5.35
CA ASP A 90 11.38 7.92 -4.06
C ASP A 90 10.29 7.15 -3.30
N LYS A 91 10.55 5.87 -3.07
CA LYS A 91 9.61 4.93 -2.45
C LYS A 91 8.18 5.02 -3.03
N ARG A 92 7.20 5.45 -2.24
CA ARG A 92 5.77 5.56 -2.64
C ARG A 92 5.48 6.78 -3.50
N ALA A 93 6.34 7.80 -3.53
CA ALA A 93 6.09 9.05 -4.25
C ALA A 93 6.71 9.02 -5.66
N VAL A 94 5.97 9.50 -6.65
CA VAL A 94 6.37 9.61 -8.06
C VAL A 94 6.11 11.02 -8.54
N ARG A 95 7.15 11.68 -9.06
CA ARG A 95 7.05 12.99 -9.71
C ARG A 95 7.09 12.79 -11.21
N MET A 96 5.95 12.97 -11.86
CA MET A 96 5.81 12.79 -13.31
C MET A 96 6.61 13.84 -14.08
N ALA A 97 6.84 13.61 -15.39
CA ALA A 97 7.63 14.51 -16.23
C ALA A 97 7.01 15.91 -16.38
N ASP A 98 5.68 16.00 -16.31
CA ASP A 98 4.92 17.26 -16.31
C ASP A 98 4.86 17.93 -14.93
N GLY A 99 5.46 17.31 -13.90
CA GLY A 99 5.42 17.79 -12.54
C GLY A 99 4.14 17.44 -11.77
N ALA A 100 3.31 16.49 -12.23
CA ALA A 100 2.28 15.91 -11.36
C ALA A 100 2.93 15.07 -10.24
N LEU A 101 2.36 15.12 -9.02
CA LEU A 101 2.73 14.21 -7.94
C LEU A 101 1.71 13.07 -7.89
N LEU A 102 2.18 11.84 -7.99
CA LEU A 102 1.37 10.63 -7.87
C LEU A 102 2.03 9.65 -6.91
N ASN A 103 1.31 8.61 -6.54
CA ASN A 103 1.79 7.53 -5.68
C ASN A 103 1.92 6.22 -6.44
N ARG A 104 2.81 5.34 -5.95
CA ARG A 104 2.92 3.94 -6.35
C ARG A 104 3.01 3.03 -5.12
N TYR A 105 2.66 1.77 -5.29
CA TYR A 105 2.90 0.78 -4.24
C TYR A 105 4.40 0.51 -4.08
N TRP A 106 4.85 0.42 -2.83
CA TRP A 106 6.24 0.22 -2.47
C TRP A 106 6.36 -0.48 -1.11
N ASP A 107 7.09 -1.59 -1.07
CA ASP A 107 7.58 -2.22 0.16
C ASP A 107 9.02 -1.76 0.43
N ASP A 108 9.38 -1.50 1.69
CA ASP A 108 10.69 -0.99 2.11
C ASP A 108 11.81 -2.06 2.09
N ASN A 109 11.46 -3.34 1.97
CA ASN A 109 12.40 -4.45 1.81
C ASN A 109 12.48 -4.96 0.35
N ASP A 110 13.64 -5.52 -0.01
CA ASP A 110 13.92 -6.18 -1.29
C ASP A 110 14.45 -7.61 -1.11
N THR A 111 14.00 -8.29 -0.07
CA THR A 111 14.31 -9.69 0.23
C THR A 111 13.10 -10.60 -0.06
N PRO A 112 13.21 -11.93 -0.10
CA PRO A 112 12.03 -12.78 -0.22
C PRO A 112 11.04 -12.53 0.93
N ARG A 113 9.73 -12.58 0.66
CA ARG A 113 8.69 -12.50 1.68
C ARG A 113 8.79 -13.66 2.66
N PRO A 114 8.88 -13.45 3.99
CA PRO A 114 8.96 -14.54 4.97
C PRO A 114 7.81 -15.55 4.85
N GLU A 115 6.60 -15.06 4.58
CA GLU A 115 5.37 -15.84 4.39
C GLU A 115 5.30 -16.58 3.04
N SER A 116 6.21 -16.32 2.10
CA SER A 116 6.26 -16.94 0.76
C SER A 116 7.68 -17.18 0.27
N TRP A 117 8.60 -17.47 1.20
CA TRP A 117 10.04 -17.42 0.97
C TRP A 117 10.49 -18.25 -0.23
N LEU A 118 10.06 -19.52 -0.28
CA LEU A 118 10.49 -20.45 -1.32
C LEU A 118 9.97 -20.03 -2.70
N ASP A 119 8.74 -19.52 -2.77
CA ASP A 119 8.11 -19.12 -4.03
C ASP A 119 8.74 -17.85 -4.60
N ASP A 120 9.05 -16.88 -3.74
CA ASP A 120 9.77 -15.67 -4.14
C ASP A 120 11.17 -16.03 -4.66
N VAL A 121 11.92 -16.86 -3.93
CA VAL A 121 13.26 -17.31 -4.35
C VAL A 121 13.21 -18.06 -5.68
N LYS A 122 12.22 -18.94 -5.89
CA LYS A 122 12.04 -19.65 -7.17
C LYS A 122 11.69 -18.68 -8.30
N THR A 123 10.84 -17.70 -8.03
CA THR A 123 10.43 -16.68 -9.00
C THR A 123 11.62 -15.82 -9.42
N ALA A 124 12.42 -15.34 -8.48
CA ALA A 124 13.62 -14.58 -8.84
C ALA A 124 14.65 -15.43 -9.60
N LYS A 125 14.85 -16.69 -9.21
CA LYS A 125 15.75 -17.62 -9.91
C LYS A 125 15.31 -17.95 -11.34
N SER A 126 14.02 -17.88 -11.66
CA SER A 126 13.53 -18.18 -13.01
C SER A 126 13.78 -17.05 -14.02
N ASN A 127 14.21 -15.86 -13.56
CA ASN A 127 14.59 -14.74 -14.42
C ASN A 127 15.97 -14.16 -14.03
N PRO A 128 17.08 -14.85 -14.40
CA PRO A 128 18.43 -14.41 -14.07
C PRO A 128 18.86 -13.11 -14.78
N ASN A 129 18.06 -12.61 -15.73
CA ASN A 129 18.34 -11.36 -16.45
C ASN A 129 17.95 -10.11 -15.65
N ARG A 130 17.29 -10.27 -14.51
CA ARG A 130 16.94 -9.17 -13.60
C ARG A 130 17.58 -9.41 -12.23
N PRO A 131 18.04 -8.35 -11.53
CA PRO A 131 18.47 -8.48 -10.15
C PRO A 131 17.37 -9.08 -9.29
N ALA A 132 17.71 -10.10 -8.50
CA ALA A 132 16.73 -10.77 -7.65
C ALA A 132 16.04 -9.80 -6.67
N THR A 133 16.78 -8.81 -6.16
CA THR A 133 16.27 -7.75 -5.29
C THR A 133 15.18 -6.90 -5.94
N GLU A 134 15.28 -6.61 -7.23
CA GLU A 134 14.21 -5.90 -7.95
C GLU A 134 12.95 -6.75 -8.06
N ILE A 135 13.09 -8.04 -8.40
CA ILE A 135 11.96 -8.97 -8.46
C ILE A 135 11.31 -9.07 -7.07
N TYR A 136 12.09 -9.22 -6.00
CA TYR A 136 11.57 -9.27 -4.62
C TYR A 136 10.83 -7.98 -4.24
N ARG A 137 11.38 -6.81 -4.57
CA ARG A 137 10.72 -5.51 -4.35
C ARG A 137 9.38 -5.44 -5.07
N ASP A 138 9.31 -5.89 -6.32
CA ASP A 138 8.07 -5.87 -7.12
C ASP A 138 7.03 -6.88 -6.63
N LEU A 139 7.45 -8.08 -6.20
CA LEU A 139 6.57 -9.08 -5.59
C LEU A 139 5.95 -8.55 -4.29
N ARG A 140 6.77 -7.96 -3.42
CA ARG A 140 6.32 -7.34 -2.17
C ARG A 140 5.41 -6.14 -2.41
N SER A 141 5.74 -5.31 -3.39
CA SER A 141 4.92 -4.13 -3.74
C SER A 141 3.59 -4.55 -4.37
N ALA A 142 3.52 -5.69 -5.06
CA ALA A 142 2.25 -6.27 -5.48
C ALA A 142 1.41 -6.73 -4.28
N ALA A 143 2.02 -7.33 -3.24
CA ALA A 143 1.31 -7.63 -2.00
C ALA A 143 0.83 -6.34 -1.30
N ALA A 144 1.59 -5.25 -1.36
CA ALA A 144 1.17 -3.93 -0.87
C ALA A 144 0.00 -3.34 -1.67
N SER A 145 -0.19 -3.77 -2.93
CA SER A 145 -1.35 -3.35 -3.73
C SER A 145 -2.65 -4.06 -3.37
N GLY A 146 -2.57 -5.19 -2.65
CA GLY A 146 -3.69 -6.12 -2.46
C GLY A 146 -4.02 -6.97 -3.69
N TRP A 147 -3.21 -6.89 -4.75
CA TRP A 147 -3.35 -7.63 -6.01
C TRP A 147 -2.12 -8.52 -6.29
N ASP A 148 -1.72 -9.34 -5.33
CA ASP A 148 -0.69 -10.37 -5.45
C ASP A 148 -1.28 -11.73 -5.89
N PHE A 149 -1.10 -12.19 -7.14
CA PHE A 149 -0.49 -11.51 -8.28
C PHE A 149 -1.49 -11.31 -9.41
N SER A 150 -1.13 -10.44 -10.35
CA SER A 150 -1.99 -10.05 -11.49
C SER A 150 -1.14 -9.75 -12.72
N SER A 151 -1.67 -10.12 -13.90
CA SER A 151 -1.11 -9.71 -15.19
C SER A 151 -0.99 -8.19 -15.34
N ARG A 152 -1.78 -7.43 -14.57
CA ARG A 152 -1.69 -5.96 -14.44
C ARG A 152 -0.26 -5.47 -14.17
N TRP A 153 0.55 -6.26 -13.47
CA TRP A 153 1.89 -5.88 -13.05
C TRP A 153 3.02 -6.48 -13.89
N MET A 154 2.70 -7.26 -14.94
CA MET A 154 3.64 -8.18 -15.59
C MET A 154 3.85 -7.81 -17.06
N ASP A 155 5.10 -7.84 -17.54
CA ASP A 155 5.35 -7.73 -18.99
C ASP A 155 4.85 -8.95 -19.76
N ASN A 156 4.95 -10.14 -19.15
CA ASN A 156 4.40 -11.37 -19.68
C ASN A 156 3.40 -11.95 -18.65
N PRO A 157 2.10 -12.02 -18.98
CA PRO A 157 1.07 -12.49 -18.06
C PRO A 157 1.23 -13.96 -17.62
N GLN A 158 2.06 -14.74 -18.31
CA GLN A 158 2.35 -16.14 -17.97
C GLN A 158 3.66 -16.33 -17.19
N GLN A 159 4.41 -15.26 -16.91
CA GLN A 159 5.71 -15.33 -16.24
C GLN A 159 5.79 -14.31 -15.11
N LEU A 160 5.51 -14.76 -13.89
CA LEU A 160 5.51 -13.91 -12.68
C LEU A 160 6.83 -13.16 -12.47
N ALA A 161 7.97 -13.72 -12.87
CA ALA A 161 9.27 -13.08 -12.75
C ALA A 161 9.46 -11.83 -13.63
N THR A 162 8.48 -11.53 -14.49
CA THR A 162 8.39 -10.28 -15.26
C THR A 162 7.58 -9.19 -14.54
N ILE A 163 7.19 -9.42 -13.28
CA ILE A 163 6.49 -8.45 -12.45
C ILE A 163 7.33 -7.18 -12.25
N ARG A 164 6.73 -6.00 -12.41
CA ARG A 164 7.40 -4.70 -12.30
C ARG A 164 6.52 -3.65 -11.62
N THR A 165 5.84 -4.05 -10.55
CA THR A 165 4.87 -3.25 -9.80
C THR A 165 5.37 -1.83 -9.50
N THR A 166 6.62 -1.68 -9.09
CA THR A 166 7.20 -0.38 -8.71
C THR A 166 7.45 0.55 -9.91
N SER A 167 7.39 0.04 -11.14
CA SER A 167 7.46 0.85 -12.37
C SER A 167 6.10 1.35 -12.87
N ILE A 168 5.01 0.97 -12.19
CA ILE A 168 3.63 1.27 -12.60
C ILE A 168 3.02 2.23 -11.58
N VAL A 169 2.48 3.35 -12.07
CA VAL A 169 1.64 4.27 -11.28
C VAL A 169 0.20 3.76 -11.34
N PRO A 170 -0.37 3.25 -10.23
CA PRO A 170 -1.63 2.53 -10.27
C PRO A 170 -2.81 3.49 -10.04
N VAL A 171 -3.82 3.40 -10.92
CA VAL A 171 -4.96 4.33 -10.93
C VAL A 171 -5.80 4.28 -9.65
N ASP A 172 -5.99 3.10 -9.09
CA ASP A 172 -6.74 2.87 -7.84
C ASP A 172 -6.11 3.55 -6.62
N LEU A 173 -4.78 3.62 -6.55
CA LEU A 173 -4.09 4.34 -5.48
C LEU A 173 -4.19 5.87 -5.61
N ASN A 174 -4.47 6.36 -6.82
CA ASN A 174 -4.49 7.79 -7.15
C ASN A 174 -5.91 8.30 -7.49
N ALA A 175 -6.95 7.52 -7.17
CA ALA A 175 -8.35 7.82 -7.47
C ALA A 175 -9.01 8.75 -6.45
#